data_AF-A0A0C2CMC5-F1
#
_entry.id   AF-A0A0C2CMC5-F1
#
_cell.length_a   1.000
_cell.length_b   1.000
_cell.length_c   1.000
_cell.angle_alpha   90.00
_cell.angle_beta   90.00
_cell.angle_gamma   90.00
#
_symmetry.space_group_name_H-M   'P 1'
#
loop_
_entity.id
_entity.type
_entity.pdbx_description
1 polymer ?
#
loop_
_entity_poly.entity_id
_entity_poly.type
_entity_poly.pdbx_seq_one_letter_code
_entity_poly.pdbx_strand_id
1 'polypeptide(L)'
;MTGTHTQNPVYSRLTLALLEDSGWYKPNYEGDLPTPFCNEIKHDGRKSLAVTRCTSQRDSLALCNLVPYRKELPIQFRNFAKIEGVSQDGTKHYGGSVELADFCPYSQEFEWKLPNTTIRRDSRCELEGNNREGEDILEVSLT
;
A
#
# COMPACT_ATOMS: atom_id res chain seq x y z
N MET A 1 6.80 0.89 12.65
CA MET A 1 6.58 2.34 12.90
C MET A 1 6.96 3.12 11.64
N THR A 2 6.02 3.33 10.71
CA THR A 2 6.23 4.26 9.59
C THR A 2 5.47 5.55 9.87
N GLY A 3 5.93 6.69 9.33
CA GLY A 3 5.26 7.99 9.43
C GLY A 3 3.97 8.09 8.61
N THR A 4 3.48 6.97 8.08
CA THR A 4 2.29 6.87 7.25
C THR A 4 1.27 6.00 7.95
N HIS A 5 0.07 6.53 8.13
CA HIS A 5 -1.01 5.80 8.76
C HIS A 5 -1.54 4.72 7.82
N THR A 6 -1.36 3.46 8.19
CA THR A 6 -2.11 2.32 7.65
C THR A 6 -2.96 1.77 8.79
N GLN A 7 -4.21 1.42 8.50
CA GLN A 7 -5.13 0.86 9.49
C GLN A 7 -4.80 -0.59 9.86
N ASN A 8 -3.94 -1.23 9.06
CA ASN A 8 -3.44 -2.58 9.24
C ASN A 8 -1.92 -2.54 9.46
N PRO A 9 -1.45 -2.21 10.69
CA PRO A 9 -0.04 -2.05 10.97
C PRO A 9 0.69 -3.39 10.88
N VAL A 10 1.67 -3.47 9.98
CA VAL A 10 2.62 -4.59 9.96
C VAL A 10 3.79 -4.28 10.90
N TYR A 11 3.98 -5.13 11.90
CA TYR A 11 5.05 -4.97 12.89
C TYR A 11 6.33 -5.64 12.41
N SER A 12 7.32 -4.82 12.04
CA SER A 12 8.66 -5.31 11.73
C SER A 12 9.44 -5.67 12.99
N ARG A 13 10.52 -6.43 12.84
CA ARG A 13 11.46 -6.73 13.93
C ARG A 13 12.02 -5.49 14.63
N LEU A 14 12.14 -4.35 13.93
CA LEU A 14 12.52 -3.07 14.55
C LEU A 14 11.46 -2.56 15.52
N THR A 15 10.18 -2.71 15.18
CA THR A 15 9.09 -2.29 16.07
C THR A 15 9.01 -3.22 17.28
N LEU A 16 9.23 -4.52 17.08
CA LEU A 16 9.30 -5.49 18.16
C LEU A 16 10.48 -5.19 19.10
N ALA A 17 11.67 -4.92 18.57
CA ALA A 17 12.84 -4.54 19.39
C ALA A 17 12.55 -3.30 20.26
N LEU A 18 11.92 -2.26 19.70
CA LEU A 18 11.51 -1.08 20.46
C LEU A 18 10.54 -1.42 21.61
N LEU A 19 9.60 -2.35 21.38
CA LEU A 19 8.66 -2.81 22.41
C LEU A 19 9.36 -3.65 23.49
N GLU A 20 10.36 -4.46 23.13
CA GLU A 20 11.19 -5.22 24.07
C GLU A 20 12.05 -4.29 24.94
N ASP A 21 12.71 -3.30 24.33
CA ASP A 21 13.56 -2.31 25.01
C ASP A 21 12.78 -1.46 26.03
N SER A 22 11.46 -1.30 25.84
CA SER A 22 10.61 -0.62 26.81
C SER A 22 10.48 -1.38 28.14
N GLY A 23 10.77 -2.69 28.15
CA GLY A 23 10.63 -3.57 29.31
C GLY A 23 9.19 -4.01 29.63
N TRP A 24 8.20 -3.53 28.88
CA TRP A 24 6.78 -3.85 29.09
C TRP A 24 6.31 -5.10 28.33
N TYR A 25 7.05 -5.51 27.29
CA TYR A 25 6.63 -6.55 26.37
C TYR A 25 7.77 -7.53 26.08
N LYS A 26 7.42 -8.82 25.87
CA LYS A 26 8.33 -9.85 25.34
C LYS A 26 7.82 -10.31 23.96
N PRO A 27 8.27 -9.68 22.87
CA PRO A 27 7.72 -9.92 21.54
C PRO A 27 8.20 -11.25 20.93
N ASN A 28 7.38 -11.83 20.03
CA ASN A 28 7.77 -12.97 19.20
C ASN A 28 8.31 -12.48 17.85
N TYR A 29 9.55 -12.85 17.50
CA TYR A 29 10.24 -12.43 16.27
C TYR A 29 10.01 -13.37 15.06
N GLU A 30 9.28 -14.46 15.23
CA GLU A 30 9.03 -15.50 14.22
C GLU A 30 7.89 -15.12 13.24
N GLY A 31 7.98 -13.94 12.62
CA GLY A 31 7.08 -13.49 11.56
C GLY A 31 7.80 -13.20 10.24
N ASP A 32 7.06 -13.24 9.13
CA ASP A 32 7.56 -12.88 7.80
C ASP A 32 8.05 -11.42 7.78
N LEU A 33 9.12 -11.18 7.02
CA LEU A 33 9.60 -9.83 6.77
C LEU A 33 8.52 -9.07 5.97
N PRO A 34 8.05 -7.91 6.46
CA PRO A 34 7.20 -7.05 5.66
C PRO A 34 8.00 -6.66 4.42
N THR A 35 7.52 -7.02 3.23
CA THR A 35 8.11 -6.57 1.97
C THR A 35 7.28 -5.37 1.50
N PRO A 36 7.62 -4.13 1.88
CA PRO A 36 6.76 -3.00 1.56
C PRO A 36 6.89 -2.59 0.09
N PHE A 37 7.97 -2.96 -0.60
CA PHE A 37 8.26 -2.41 -1.93
C PHE A 37 7.40 -3.03 -3.03
N CYS A 38 6.76 -2.16 -3.80
CA CYS A 38 6.04 -2.51 -5.03
C CYS A 38 6.60 -1.70 -6.21
N ASN A 39 6.49 -2.23 -7.44
CA ASN A 39 7.08 -1.65 -8.65
C ASN A 39 6.06 -1.38 -9.77
N GLU A 40 4.76 -1.49 -9.48
CA GLU A 40 3.68 -1.29 -10.44
C GLU A 40 3.34 0.20 -10.54
N ILE A 41 3.35 0.77 -11.74
CA ILE A 41 3.10 2.20 -11.93
C ILE A 41 1.61 2.50 -11.75
N LYS A 42 1.26 3.42 -10.85
CA LYS A 42 -0.12 3.85 -10.60
C LYS A 42 -0.73 4.58 -11.79
N HIS A 43 0.02 5.49 -12.41
CA HIS A 43 -0.39 6.26 -13.58
C HIS A 43 0.83 6.85 -14.29
N ASP A 44 0.72 7.17 -15.57
CA ASP A 44 1.77 7.87 -16.34
C ASP A 44 1.59 9.40 -16.35
N GLY A 45 0.60 9.92 -15.61
CA GLY A 45 0.22 11.34 -15.59
C GLY A 45 -0.84 11.72 -16.63
N ARG A 46 -1.24 10.79 -17.51
CA ARG A 46 -2.36 10.95 -18.46
C ARG A 46 -3.45 9.92 -18.24
N LYS A 47 -3.06 8.66 -17.99
CA LYS A 47 -3.96 7.52 -17.83
C LYS A 47 -3.66 6.78 -16.52
N SER A 48 -4.70 6.25 -15.90
CA SER A 48 -4.56 5.29 -14.81
C SER A 48 -4.01 3.96 -15.35
N LEU A 49 -2.93 3.50 -14.73
CA LEU A 49 -2.32 2.19 -14.95
C LEU A 49 -2.41 1.31 -13.69
N ALA A 50 -3.14 1.79 -12.67
CA ALA A 50 -3.21 1.17 -11.37
C ALA A 50 -3.78 -0.24 -11.47
N VAL A 51 -2.96 -1.21 -11.06
CA VAL A 51 -3.37 -2.59 -10.84
C VAL A 51 -3.73 -2.74 -9.37
N THR A 52 -4.88 -3.33 -9.10
CA THR A 52 -5.31 -3.63 -7.73
C THR A 52 -4.92 -5.07 -7.39
N ARG A 53 -4.38 -5.25 -6.18
CA ARG A 53 -4.08 -6.56 -5.59
C ARG A 53 -4.70 -6.64 -4.20
N CYS A 54 -4.98 -7.86 -3.74
CA CYS A 54 -5.37 -8.05 -2.35
C CYS A 54 -4.20 -7.69 -1.42
N THR A 55 -4.52 -7.12 -0.26
CA THR A 55 -3.60 -7.02 0.87
C THR A 55 -3.13 -8.41 1.30
N SER A 56 -2.03 -8.47 2.06
CA SER A 56 -1.53 -9.76 2.59
C SER A 56 -2.53 -10.45 3.52
N GLN A 57 -3.40 -9.68 4.19
CA GLN A 57 -4.50 -10.16 5.03
C GLN A 57 -5.74 -10.58 4.21
N ARG A 58 -5.81 -10.20 2.92
CA ARG A 58 -6.96 -10.44 2.03
C ARG A 58 -8.27 -9.80 2.49
N ASP A 59 -8.19 -8.74 3.28
CA ASP A 59 -9.31 -7.96 3.83
C ASP A 59 -9.59 -6.67 3.04
N SER A 60 -8.72 -6.34 2.08
CA SER A 60 -8.82 -5.11 1.31
C SER A 60 -8.13 -5.24 -0.05
N LEU A 61 -8.44 -4.31 -0.96
CA LEU A 61 -7.67 -4.07 -2.17
C LEU A 61 -6.67 -2.93 -1.95
N ALA A 62 -5.47 -3.09 -2.48
CA ALA A 62 -4.42 -2.09 -2.48
C ALA A 62 -3.86 -1.90 -3.89
N LEU A 63 -3.25 -0.74 -4.11
CA LEU A 63 -2.51 -0.41 -5.33
C LEU A 63 -1.09 0.03 -4.98
N CYS A 64 -0.15 -0.18 -5.89
CA CYS A 64 1.18 0.38 -5.70
C CYS A 64 1.15 1.91 -5.84
N ASN A 65 1.66 2.64 -4.85
CA ASN A 65 1.65 4.10 -4.87
C ASN A 65 2.82 4.72 -5.66
N LEU A 66 3.39 3.99 -6.62
CA LEU A 66 4.48 4.44 -7.48
C LEU A 66 3.95 5.39 -8.57
N VAL A 67 4.46 6.63 -8.58
CA VAL A 67 4.00 7.70 -9.48
C VAL A 67 5.18 8.41 -10.15
N PRO A 68 4.95 9.00 -11.34
CA PRO A 68 5.91 9.87 -12.00
C PRO A 68 5.89 11.29 -11.42
N TYR A 69 7.07 11.89 -11.32
CA TYR A 69 7.31 13.27 -10.94
C TYR A 69 7.81 14.10 -12.14
N ARG A 70 7.52 15.40 -12.15
CA ARG A 70 8.00 16.31 -13.20
C ARG A 70 9.49 16.63 -13.07
N LYS A 71 9.99 16.66 -11.83
CA LYS A 71 11.39 16.89 -11.49
C LYS A 71 12.03 15.55 -11.14
N GLU A 72 13.32 15.42 -11.41
CA GLU A 72 14.06 14.26 -10.94
C GLU A 72 14.06 14.21 -9.41
N LEU A 73 13.90 13.02 -8.85
CA LEU A 73 14.03 12.82 -7.42
C LEU A 73 15.51 12.94 -7.02
N PRO A 74 15.82 13.46 -5.82
CA PRO A 74 17.16 13.39 -5.26
C PRO A 74 17.71 11.96 -5.24
N ILE A 75 19.03 11.78 -5.40
CA ILE A 75 19.67 10.47 -5.53
C ILE A 75 19.33 9.51 -4.39
N GLN A 76 19.21 10.03 -3.17
CA GLN A 76 18.85 9.26 -1.97
C GLN A 76 17.44 8.67 -1.98
N PHE A 77 16.55 9.17 -2.86
CA PHE A 77 15.16 8.73 -2.98
C PHE A 77 14.89 7.95 -4.28
N ARG A 78 15.93 7.65 -5.06
CA ARG A 78 15.84 6.87 -6.30
C ARG A 78 15.93 5.38 -5.98
N ASN A 79 14.78 4.77 -5.70
CA ASN A 79 14.68 3.39 -5.21
C ASN A 79 14.84 2.31 -6.30
N PHE A 80 14.80 2.67 -7.59
CA PHE A 80 14.85 1.72 -8.69
C PHE A 80 16.01 1.97 -9.64
N ALA A 81 16.68 0.88 -10.04
CA ALA A 81 17.60 0.88 -11.17
C ALA A 81 16.86 0.69 -12.51
N LYS A 82 15.69 0.03 -12.49
CA LYS A 82 14.86 -0.28 -13.66
C LYS A 82 13.39 -0.42 -13.26
N ILE A 83 12.50 0.12 -14.08
CA ILE A 83 11.04 -0.09 -14.00
C ILE A 83 10.57 -0.57 -15.37
N GLU A 84 9.68 -1.56 -15.40
CA GLU A 84 9.12 -2.07 -16.66
C GLU A 84 8.31 -0.98 -17.38
N GLY A 85 8.52 -0.83 -18.68
CA GLY A 85 7.85 0.21 -19.49
C GLY A 85 8.43 1.63 -19.33
N VAL A 86 9.47 1.83 -18.51
CA VAL A 86 10.15 3.12 -18.33
C VAL A 86 11.60 3.02 -18.80
N SER A 87 12.08 4.07 -19.46
CA SER A 87 13.50 4.13 -19.84
C SER A 87 14.41 4.23 -18.62
N GLN A 88 15.67 3.82 -18.77
CA GLN A 88 16.65 3.87 -17.66
C GLN A 88 16.83 5.30 -17.13
N ASP A 89 16.92 6.29 -18.01
CA ASP A 89 17.00 7.71 -17.62
C ASP A 89 15.66 8.23 -17.07
N GLY A 90 14.53 7.69 -17.50
CA GLY A 90 13.20 8.05 -17.00
C GLY A 90 12.99 7.64 -15.54
N THR A 91 13.64 6.56 -15.10
CA THR A 91 13.46 5.96 -13.77
C THR A 91 13.77 6.93 -12.62
N LYS A 92 14.67 7.91 -12.84
CA LYS A 92 15.00 8.98 -11.85
C LYS A 92 13.82 9.90 -11.49
N HIS A 93 12.74 9.84 -12.25
CA HIS A 93 11.52 10.61 -12.03
C HIS A 93 10.41 9.81 -11.32
N TYR A 94 10.67 8.56 -10.91
CA TYR A 94 9.66 7.69 -10.32
C TYR A 94 9.95 7.43 -8.84
N GLY A 95 8.91 7.51 -8.02
CA GLY A 95 8.96 7.18 -6.59
C GLY A 95 7.56 7.02 -6.01
N GLY A 96 7.48 6.59 -4.76
CA GLY A 96 6.24 6.53 -4.00
C GLY A 96 5.61 7.92 -3.86
N SER A 97 4.28 7.98 -3.79
CA SER A 97 3.53 9.24 -3.71
C SER A 97 3.53 9.91 -2.34
N VAL A 98 4.22 9.34 -1.34
CA VAL A 98 4.19 9.81 0.04
C VAL A 98 5.60 10.25 0.46
N GLU A 99 5.78 11.56 0.63
CA GLU A 99 7.07 12.17 0.98
C GLU A 99 7.59 11.72 2.35
N LEU A 100 6.69 11.51 3.33
CA LEU A 100 7.02 10.98 4.66
C LEU A 100 7.56 9.55 4.64
N ALA A 101 7.38 8.84 3.52
CA ALA A 101 7.96 7.53 3.29
C ALA A 101 9.24 7.60 2.44
N ASP A 102 9.89 8.78 2.35
CA ASP A 102 11.11 9.00 1.56
C ASP A 102 10.97 8.53 0.10
N PHE A 103 9.77 8.72 -0.47
CA PHE A 103 9.40 8.24 -1.80
C PHE A 103 9.59 6.73 -2.00
N CYS A 104 9.61 5.94 -0.93
CA CYS A 104 9.55 4.49 -0.99
C CYS A 104 8.16 4.07 -1.47
N PRO A 105 8.05 3.33 -2.58
CA PRO A 105 6.76 2.87 -3.07
C PRO A 105 6.29 1.65 -2.27
N TYR A 106 5.01 1.62 -1.95
CA TYR A 106 4.36 0.51 -1.25
C TYR A 106 2.91 0.30 -1.68
N SER A 107 2.40 -0.91 -1.42
CA SER A 107 1.00 -1.25 -1.64
C SER A 107 0.13 -0.48 -0.65
N GLN A 108 -0.65 0.45 -1.17
CA GLN A 108 -1.47 1.39 -0.42
C GLN A 108 -2.96 1.09 -0.68
N GLU A 109 -3.72 0.93 0.41
CA GLU A 109 -5.19 0.91 0.40
C GLU A 109 -5.73 2.27 -0.05
N PHE A 110 -6.89 2.30 -0.70
CA PHE A 110 -7.38 3.53 -1.33
C PHE A 110 -8.84 3.80 -1.01
N GLU A 111 -9.12 5.07 -0.71
CA GLU A 111 -10.46 5.60 -0.59
C GLU A 111 -10.90 6.27 -1.90
N TRP A 112 -12.19 6.18 -2.21
CA TRP A 112 -12.80 6.95 -3.29
C TRP A 112 -14.06 7.65 -2.83
N LYS A 113 -14.35 8.78 -3.47
CA LYS A 113 -15.56 9.56 -3.24
C LYS A 113 -16.60 9.21 -4.28
N LEU A 114 -17.82 8.92 -3.83
CA LEU A 114 -18.95 8.70 -4.73
C LEU A 114 -19.34 10.02 -5.42
N PRO A 115 -19.61 10.03 -6.74
CA PRO A 115 -20.05 11.23 -7.44
C PRO A 115 -21.28 11.85 -6.77
N ASN A 116 -21.30 13.18 -6.64
CA ASN A 116 -22.42 13.94 -6.07
C ASN A 116 -22.82 13.62 -4.62
N THR A 117 -21.97 12.92 -3.85
CA THR A 117 -22.21 12.68 -2.43
C THR A 117 -21.02 13.14 -1.59
N THR A 118 -21.21 13.32 -0.28
CA THR A 118 -20.10 13.49 0.68
C THR A 118 -19.54 12.14 1.16
N ILE A 119 -20.14 11.04 0.73
CA ILE A 119 -19.81 9.69 1.16
C ILE A 119 -18.47 9.28 0.54
N ARG A 120 -17.57 8.84 1.41
CA ARG A 120 -16.33 8.16 1.05
C ARG A 120 -16.53 6.67 1.22
N ARG A 121 -16.01 5.90 0.27
CA ARG A 121 -15.87 4.45 0.36
C ARG A 121 -14.41 4.08 0.31
N ASP A 122 -14.13 2.90 0.81
CA ASP A 122 -12.78 2.35 0.95
C ASP A 122 -12.77 0.93 0.39
N SER A 123 -11.61 0.33 0.19
CA SER A 123 -11.45 -0.99 -0.40
C SER A 123 -11.60 -2.15 0.59
N ARG A 124 -11.78 -1.87 1.88
CA ARG A 124 -11.92 -2.88 2.94
C ARG A 124 -13.27 -3.62 2.90
N CYS A 125 -13.22 -4.94 3.00
CA CYS A 125 -14.40 -5.82 2.96
C CYS A 125 -15.24 -5.78 4.25
N GLU A 126 -14.61 -5.48 5.38
CA GLU A 126 -15.28 -5.48 6.70
C GLU A 126 -16.14 -4.25 6.97
N LEU A 127 -16.00 -3.19 6.17
CA LEU A 127 -16.75 -1.95 6.36
C LEU A 127 -18.18 -2.11 5.83
N GLU A 128 -19.12 -1.66 6.65
CA GLU A 128 -20.54 -1.67 6.29
C GLU A 128 -20.78 -0.85 5.01
N GLY A 129 -21.50 -1.43 4.05
CA GLY A 129 -21.76 -0.84 2.75
C GLY A 129 -20.71 -1.10 1.67
N ASN A 130 -19.53 -1.66 1.98
CA ASN A 130 -18.55 -2.09 0.96
C ASN A 130 -18.84 -3.47 0.37
N ASN A 131 -19.71 -4.25 1.03
CA ASN A 131 -20.24 -5.49 0.49
C ASN A 131 -21.45 -5.23 -0.42
N ARG A 132 -21.78 -6.17 -1.31
CA ARG A 132 -23.03 -6.08 -2.09
C ARG A 132 -24.19 -6.09 -1.09
N GLU A 133 -25.02 -5.04 -1.13
CA GLU A 133 -26.25 -4.99 -0.35
C GLU A 133 -27.11 -6.22 -0.72
N GLY A 134 -27.14 -7.24 0.15
CA GLY A 134 -28.11 -8.34 0.08
C GLY A 134 -27.66 -9.69 -0.50
N GLU A 135 -26.37 -9.96 -0.69
CA GLU A 135 -25.90 -11.36 -0.81
C GLU A 135 -24.90 -11.60 0.31
N ASP A 136 -25.44 -12.05 1.46
CA ASP A 136 -24.67 -12.89 2.37
C ASP A 136 -23.95 -13.94 1.53
N ILE A 137 -22.64 -14.02 1.76
CA ILE A 137 -21.73 -15.09 1.43
C ILE A 137 -22.54 -16.39 1.27
N LEU A 138 -22.90 -16.72 0.03
CA LEU A 138 -23.56 -17.97 -0.29
C LEU A 138 -22.69 -19.06 0.31
N GLU A 139 -23.30 -19.82 1.22
CA GLU A 139 -22.76 -21.00 1.86
C GLU A 139 -21.86 -21.76 0.88
N VAL A 140 -20.58 -21.91 1.23
CA VAL A 140 -19.83 -23.08 0.76
C VAL A 140 -20.21 -24.23 1.69
N SER A 141 -21.43 -24.73 1.52
CA SER A 141 -21.83 -26.03 2.04
C SER A 141 -21.12 -27.08 1.18
N LEU A 142 -20.07 -27.68 1.74
CA LEU A 142 -19.45 -28.88 1.20
C LEU A 142 -20.42 -30.05 1.36
N THR A 143 -20.98 -30.51 0.24
CA THR A 143 -21.49 -31.88 0.06
C THR A 143 -20.95 -32.43 -1.24
#